data_AF-A0A7W7SPY9-F1
#
_entry.id   AF-A0A7W7SPY9-F1
#
_cell.length_a   1.000
_cell.length_b   1.000
_cell.length_c   1.000
_cell.angle_alpha   90.00
_cell.angle_beta   90.00
_cell.angle_gamma   90.00
#
_symmetry.space_group_name_H-M   'P 1'
#
loop_
_entity.id
_entity.type
_entity.pdbx_description
1 polymer ?
#
loop_
_entity_poly.entity_id
_entity_poly.type
_entity_poly.pdbx_seq_one_letter_code
_entity_poly.pdbx_strand_id
1 'polypeptide(L)' 'MPQLARAVGMGDEELRNWIGTLDPARALRIQQAHPLAFFDLHLRGRRGHLLDGPSANFPEVKFIP' A
#
# COMPACT_ATOMS: atom_id res chain seq x y z
N MET A 1 -4.90 7.40 12.36
CA MET A 1 -3.56 7.49 12.96
C MET A 1 -3.04 8.93 13.01
N PRO A 2 -3.07 9.73 11.92
CA PRO A 2 -2.68 11.14 12.00
C PRO A 2 -3.53 11.97 12.97
N GLN A 3 -4.83 11.68 13.05
CA GLN A 3 -5.74 12.34 13.98
C GLN A 3 -5.42 11.99 15.44
N LEU A 4 -4.99 10.73 15.68
CA LEU A 4 -4.57 10.26 17.01
C LEU A 4 -3.23 10.89 17.41
N ALA A 5 -2.27 10.95 16.49
CA ALA A 5 -0.97 11.58 16.70
C ALA A 5 -1.11 13.01 17.22
N ARG A 6 -1.99 13.80 16.59
CA ARG A 6 -2.34 15.15 17.06
C ARG A 6 -2.95 15.14 18.46
N ALA A 7 -3.82 14.18 18.76
CA ALA A 7 -4.50 14.09 20.05
C ALA A 7 -3.56 13.72 21.21
N VAL A 8 -2.47 13.00 20.93
CA VAL A 8 -1.50 12.54 21.95
C VAL A 8 -0.20 13.35 21.96
N GLY A 9 -0.09 14.41 21.14
CA GLY A 9 1.11 15.25 21.07
C GLY A 9 2.32 14.57 20.41
N MET A 10 2.08 13.58 19.55
CA MET A 10 3.13 12.87 18.80
C MET A 10 3.80 13.83 17.80
N GLY A 11 5.15 13.75 17.71
CA GLY A 11 5.93 14.55 16.76
C GLY A 11 5.90 13.99 15.32
N ASP A 12 6.20 14.84 14.34
CA ASP A 12 6.15 14.47 12.91
C ASP A 12 7.13 13.37 12.51
N GLU A 13 8.29 13.29 13.17
CA GLU A 13 9.27 12.22 12.96
C GLU A 13 8.75 10.88 13.50
N GLU A 14 8.20 10.89 14.71
CA GLU A 14 7.61 9.71 15.34
C GLU A 14 6.43 9.18 14.52
N LEU A 15 5.57 10.09 14.03
CA LEU A 15 4.46 9.73 13.14
C LEU A 15 4.97 9.11 11.83
N ARG A 16 5.99 9.68 11.18
CA ARG A 16 6.58 9.11 9.96
C ARG A 16 7.22 7.74 10.18
N ASN A 17 7.82 7.49 11.34
CA ASN A 17 8.35 6.16 11.67
C ASN A 17 7.24 5.11 11.81
N TRP A 18 6.05 5.52 12.25
CA TRP A 18 4.89 4.63 12.37
C TRP A 18 4.21 4.32 11.03
N ILE A 19 3.97 5.33 10.20
CA ILE A 19 3.14 5.17 9.00
C ILE A 19 3.94 5.18 7.70
N GLY A 20 5.25 5.42 7.77
CA GLY A 20 6.13 5.62 6.63
C GLY A 20 6.04 7.02 6.04
N THR A 21 6.73 7.22 4.92
CA THR A 21 6.84 8.51 4.21
C THR A 21 6.16 8.50 2.85
N LEU A 22 5.43 7.43 2.52
CA LEU A 22 4.75 7.32 1.24
C LEU A 22 3.58 8.31 1.17
N ASP A 23 3.37 8.91 0.00
CA ASP A 23 2.18 9.73 -0.25
C ASP A 23 0.91 8.95 0.12
N PRO A 24 0.01 9.50 0.96
CA PRO A 24 -1.17 8.77 1.42
C PRO A 24 -2.11 8.30 0.30
N ALA A 25 -2.28 9.12 -0.75
CA ALA A 25 -3.13 8.74 -1.88
C ALA A 25 -2.50 7.60 -2.70
N ARG A 26 -1.16 7.58 -2.80
CA ARG A 26 -0.40 6.49 -3.39
C ARG A 26 -0.50 5.21 -2.59
N ALA A 27 -0.34 5.28 -1.27
CA ALA A 27 -0.51 4.14 -0.36
C ALA A 27 -1.89 3.51 -0.51
N LEU A 28 -2.95 4.33 -0.55
CA LEU A 28 -4.32 3.85 -0.74
C LEU A 28 -4.51 3.13 -2.08
N ARG A 29 -3.97 3.68 -3.18
CA ARG A 29 -4.06 3.04 -4.50
C ARG A 29 -3.38 1.68 -4.52
N ILE A 30 -2.20 1.55 -3.90
CA ILE A 30 -1.49 0.26 -3.76
C ILE A 30 -2.35 -0.73 -2.97
N GLN A 31 -2.85 -0.30 -1.81
CA GLN A 31 -3.67 -1.10 -0.90
C GLN A 31 -5.01 -1.53 -1.51
N GLN A 32 -5.55 -0.80 -2.48
CA GLN A 32 -6.76 -1.19 -3.21
C GLN A 32 -6.44 -2.13 -4.37
N ALA A 33 -5.40 -1.81 -5.16
CA ALA A 33 -5.09 -2.53 -6.40
C ALA A 33 -4.60 -3.97 -6.15
N HIS A 34 -3.74 -4.20 -5.16
CA HIS A 34 -3.15 -5.52 -4.94
C HIS A 34 -4.16 -6.53 -4.37
N PRO A 35 -4.97 -6.21 -3.34
CA PRO A 35 -6.04 -7.11 -2.91
C PRO A 35 -7.10 -7.34 -3.98
N LEU A 36 -7.45 -6.31 -4.77
CA LEU A 36 -8.37 -6.49 -5.89
C LEU A 36 -7.81 -7.50 -6.90
N ALA A 37 -6.54 -7.36 -7.32
CA ALA A 37 -5.90 -8.30 -8.24
C ALA A 37 -5.86 -9.72 -7.65
N PHE A 38 -5.67 -9.86 -6.34
CA PHE A 38 -5.71 -11.16 -5.66
C PHE A 38 -7.10 -11.79 -5.76
N PHE A 39 -8.15 -11.05 -5.43
CA PHE A 39 -9.51 -11.57 -5.50
C PHE A 39 -9.99 -11.79 -6.94
N ASP A 40 -9.57 -10.94 -7.88
CA ASP A 40 -9.86 -11.14 -9.30
C ASP A 40 -9.29 -12.46 -9.81
N LEU A 41 -8.04 -12.77 -9.45
CA LEU A 41 -7.40 -14.04 -9.81
C LEU A 41 -8.10 -15.25 -9.17
N HIS A 42 -8.36 -15.21 -7.87
CA HIS A 42 -8.78 -16.41 -7.11
C HIS A 42 -10.29 -16.61 -7.03
N LEU A 43 -11.09 -15.54 -7.08
CA LEU A 43 -12.54 -15.61 -6.89
C LEU A 43 -13.33 -15.31 -8.18
N ARG A 44 -12.71 -14.66 -9.16
CA ARG A 44 -13.38 -14.27 -10.42
C ARG A 44 -12.76 -14.86 -11.68
N GLY A 45 -11.65 -15.61 -11.55
CA GLY A 45 -10.93 -16.20 -12.68
C GLY A 45 -10.35 -15.18 -13.66
N ARG A 46 -10.14 -13.93 -13.24
CA ARG A 46 -9.58 -12.84 -14.05
C ARG A 46 -8.10 -12.69 -13.72
N ARG A 47 -7.24 -13.08 -14.66
CA ARG A 47 -5.78 -12.97 -14.49
C ARG A 47 -5.27 -11.61 -14.95
N GLY A 48 -4.28 -11.07 -14.24
CA GLY A 48 -3.51 -9.90 -14.62
C GLY A 48 -2.09 -9.96 -14.06
N HIS A 49 -1.21 -9.08 -14.53
CA HIS A 49 0.24 -9.15 -14.27
C HIS A 49 0.69 -8.57 -12.92
N LEU A 50 -0.21 -7.92 -12.17
CA LEU A 50 0.16 -7.20 -10.95
C LEU A 50 0.74 -8.11 -9.86
N LEU A 51 0.40 -9.40 -9.88
CA LEU A 51 0.88 -10.39 -8.91
C LEU A 51 1.99 -11.31 -9.46
N ASP A 52 2.39 -11.13 -10.73
CA ASP A 52 3.41 -11.97 -11.37
C ASP A 52 4.83 -11.40 -11.17
N GLY A 53 4.97 -10.13 -10.77
CA GLY A 53 6.27 -9.49 -10.54
C GLY A 53 6.21 -7.97 -10.41
N PRO A 54 7.37 -7.30 -10.41
CA PRO A 54 7.45 -5.84 -10.29
C PRO A 54 6.60 -5.12 -11.32
N SER A 55 5.91 -4.05 -10.89
CA SER A 55 5.04 -3.25 -11.74
C SER A 55 5.57 -1.83 -11.86
N ALA A 56 5.72 -1.33 -13.10
CA ALA A 56 6.06 0.08 -13.34
C ALA A 56 5.00 1.05 -12.80
N ASN A 57 3.75 0.59 -12.65
CA ASN A 57 2.67 1.38 -12.06
C ASN A 57 2.73 1.43 -10.53
N PHE A 58 3.52 0.56 -9.88
CA PHE A 58 3.69 0.43 -8.43
C PHE A 58 5.13 0.06 -8.05
N PRO A 59 6.15 0.87 -8.40
CA PRO A 59 7.57 0.59 -8.11
C PRO A 59 7.89 0.50 -6.61
N GLU A 60 6.98 0.98 -5.74
CA GLU A 60 7.11 0.90 -4.29
C GLU A 60 6.93 -0.54 -3.76
N VAL A 61 6.21 -1.39 -4.51
CA VAL A 61 5.96 -2.78 -4.14
C VAL A 61 7.09 -3.66 -4.64
N LYS A 62 7.71 -4.40 -3.71
CA LYS A 62 8.80 -5.33 -4.00
C LYS A 62 8.32 -6.76 -3.81
N PHE A 63 8.78 -7.65 -4.69
CA PHE A 63 8.59 -9.09 -4.56
C PHE A 63 9.76 -9.64 -3.76
N ILE A 64 9.44 -10.41 -2.72
CA ILE A 64 10.42 -11.02 -1.82
C ILE A 64 10.58 -12.49 -2.23
N PRO A 65 11.82 -13.03 -2.25
CA PRO A 65 12.08 -14.46 -2.48
C PRO A 65 11.44 -15.38 -1.44
#